data_AF-A0A7D9EWM3-F1
#
_entry.id   AF-A0A7D9EWM3-F1
#
_cell.length_a   1.000
_cell.length_b   1.000
_cell.length_c   1.000
_cell.angle_alpha   90.00
_cell.angle_beta   90.00
_cell.angle_gamma   90.00
#
_symmetry.space_group_name_H-M   'P 1'
#
loop_
_entity.id
_entity.type
_entity.pdbx_description
1 polymer ?
#
loop_
_entity_poly.entity_id
_entity_poly.type
_entity_poly.pdbx_seq_one_letter_code
_entity_poly.pdbx_strand_id
1 'polypeptide(L)'
;MKTKGSAGPSGMDAELYRRILCSKNFKTEGKILREELAILTRNLLKTSYHPSLLEGYTSCRLIPLDKNPGIRPIGVGEVLRRIIGKTVTTFLKEEIQEAAGPLQVSAGHSAGAEAAIHAMSQSLRIQTPEVKQVWLADDSAGGGKLVPLYDWYKQLTLERTKYGYFVNGSKSWLIVKSELLAEEAKKVFGEEVNVTTEGHSHLGAVIGSKDYKDQYCGDKVLKWKKEIEALSEIAKNQPHASYIAFTKSYKSKFTYFMRTIESFEEYVDPIHEAIDDLFLPTLFGQVEPLPGELRQLFTLTPAQGGLGIPDLRIDAPQQYAASTSIMSSSHKGPSRRKATYPQKIVKFTTSHLKRLPSKQEWKLLTLLCLMSSCVW
;
A
#
# COMPACT_ATOMS: atom_id res chain seq x y z
N MET A 1 -0.24 -7.50 -28.46
CA MET A 1 -1.08 -7.09 -27.31
C MET A 1 -0.40 -7.54 -26.01
N LYS A 2 -0.05 -6.62 -25.09
CA LYS A 2 0.67 -6.91 -23.83
C LYS A 2 -0.24 -6.91 -22.58
N THR A 3 -1.55 -7.05 -22.74
CA THR A 3 -2.51 -7.10 -21.62
C THR A 3 -2.38 -8.44 -20.87
N LYS A 4 -2.28 -8.35 -19.55
CA LYS A 4 -2.49 -9.47 -18.61
C LYS A 4 -3.62 -9.03 -17.68
N GLY A 5 -4.62 -9.88 -17.45
CA GLY A 5 -5.76 -9.51 -16.63
C GLY A 5 -6.91 -10.52 -16.75
N SER A 6 -7.67 -10.65 -15.67
CA SER A 6 -8.81 -11.56 -15.58
C SER A 6 -9.99 -11.10 -16.44
N ALA A 7 -10.88 -12.04 -16.76
CA ALA A 7 -12.09 -11.80 -17.53
C ALA A 7 -13.02 -10.75 -16.91
N GLY A 8 -13.72 -10.02 -17.78
CA GLY A 8 -14.87 -9.20 -17.41
C GLY A 8 -16.14 -10.04 -17.21
N PRO A 9 -17.33 -9.42 -17.26
CA PRO A 9 -18.62 -10.12 -17.22
C PRO A 9 -18.78 -11.26 -18.23
N SER A 10 -18.23 -11.13 -19.44
CA SER A 10 -18.31 -12.11 -20.53
C SER A 10 -17.56 -13.43 -20.29
N GLY A 11 -16.74 -13.53 -19.23
CA GLY A 11 -15.86 -14.68 -19.01
C GLY A 11 -14.66 -14.76 -19.95
N MET A 12 -14.59 -13.92 -20.99
CA MET A 12 -13.46 -13.86 -21.92
C MET A 12 -12.29 -13.06 -21.30
N ASP A 13 -11.10 -13.65 -21.25
CA ASP A 13 -9.91 -13.07 -20.62
C ASP A 13 -8.89 -12.51 -21.63
N ALA A 14 -7.79 -11.96 -21.11
CA ALA A 14 -6.74 -11.37 -21.95
C ALA A 14 -5.96 -12.40 -22.80
N GLU A 15 -5.95 -13.68 -22.42
CA GLU A 15 -5.36 -14.80 -23.17
C GLU A 15 -6.21 -15.12 -24.41
N LEU A 16 -7.52 -15.28 -24.21
CA LEU A 16 -8.48 -15.59 -25.25
C LEU A 16 -8.55 -14.46 -26.30
N TYR A 17 -8.65 -13.20 -25.87
CA TYR A 17 -8.61 -12.08 -26.82
C TYR A 17 -7.27 -11.96 -27.55
N ARG A 18 -6.14 -12.27 -26.90
CA ARG A 18 -4.83 -12.35 -27.59
C ARG A 18 -4.84 -13.45 -28.66
N ARG A 19 -5.44 -14.61 -28.38
CA ARG A 19 -5.60 -15.70 -29.34
C ARG A 19 -6.47 -15.27 -30.52
N ILE A 20 -7.65 -14.69 -30.27
CA ILE A 20 -8.60 -14.25 -31.30
C ILE A 20 -8.00 -13.15 -32.19
N LEU A 21 -7.40 -12.11 -31.60
CA LEU A 21 -6.95 -10.91 -32.33
C LEU A 21 -5.56 -11.05 -32.98
N CYS A 22 -4.75 -12.04 -32.58
CA CYS A 22 -3.34 -12.14 -33.01
C CYS A 22 -2.89 -13.54 -33.45
N SER A 23 -3.70 -14.60 -33.30
CA SER A 23 -3.31 -15.93 -33.80
C SER A 23 -3.48 -16.02 -35.33
N LYS A 24 -2.51 -16.65 -36.00
CA LYS A 24 -2.60 -17.00 -37.42
C LYS A 24 -3.70 -18.04 -37.72
N ASN A 25 -4.22 -18.72 -36.69
CA ASN A 25 -5.26 -19.74 -36.83
C ASN A 25 -6.60 -19.15 -37.28
N PHE A 26 -6.84 -17.85 -37.04
CA PHE A 26 -8.04 -17.10 -37.45
C PHE A 26 -7.74 -16.17 -38.65
N LYS A 27 -7.10 -16.75 -39.67
CA LYS A 27 -6.71 -16.21 -40.98
C LYS A 27 -6.89 -14.68 -41.14
N THR A 28 -8.06 -14.24 -41.61
CA THR A 28 -8.40 -12.83 -41.87
C THR A 28 -9.38 -12.28 -40.85
N GLU A 29 -10.09 -13.14 -40.13
CA GLU A 29 -11.09 -12.82 -39.11
C GLU A 29 -10.46 -12.00 -37.98
N GLY A 30 -9.25 -12.36 -37.54
CA GLY A 30 -8.47 -11.59 -36.57
C GLY A 30 -7.96 -10.23 -37.08
N LYS A 31 -7.96 -9.97 -38.39
CA LYS A 31 -7.70 -8.64 -38.99
C LYS A 31 -8.99 -7.82 -39.01
N ILE A 32 -10.08 -8.39 -39.53
CA ILE A 32 -11.40 -7.75 -39.61
C ILE A 32 -11.83 -7.27 -38.21
N LEU A 33 -11.75 -8.11 -37.19
CA LEU A 33 -12.14 -7.72 -35.83
C LEU A 33 -11.28 -6.56 -35.26
N ARG A 34 -10.02 -6.43 -35.66
CA ARG A 34 -9.18 -5.27 -35.26
C ARG A 34 -9.58 -3.99 -36.00
N GLU A 35 -10.01 -4.10 -37.26
CA GLU A 35 -10.52 -2.99 -38.05
C GLU A 35 -11.86 -2.49 -37.48
N GLU A 36 -12.78 -3.40 -37.14
CA GLU A 36 -14.04 -3.08 -36.45
C GLU A 36 -13.83 -2.46 -35.08
N LEU A 37 -12.90 -2.97 -34.26
CA LEU A 37 -12.57 -2.35 -32.98
C LEU A 37 -11.98 -0.94 -33.15
N ALA A 38 -11.26 -0.67 -34.23
CA ALA A 38 -10.77 0.68 -34.54
C ALA A 38 -11.91 1.61 -35.00
N ILE A 39 -12.89 1.11 -35.76
CA ILE A 39 -14.12 1.84 -36.10
C ILE A 39 -14.91 2.18 -34.83
N LEU A 40 -15.20 1.18 -33.99
CA LEU A 40 -15.88 1.36 -32.70
C LEU A 40 -15.15 2.39 -31.81
N THR A 41 -13.82 2.31 -31.72
CA THR A 41 -13.01 3.27 -30.95
C THR A 41 -13.20 4.70 -31.47
N ARG A 42 -13.13 4.91 -32.79
CA ARG A 42 -13.33 6.24 -33.40
C ARG A 42 -14.75 6.77 -33.19
N ASN A 43 -15.75 5.89 -33.27
CA ASN A 43 -17.15 6.26 -33.07
C ASN A 43 -17.41 6.67 -31.61
N LEU A 44 -16.89 5.91 -30.64
CA LEU A 44 -16.95 6.24 -29.20
C LEU A 44 -16.26 7.56 -28.83
N LEU A 45 -15.25 7.99 -29.60
CA LEU A 45 -14.56 9.28 -29.40
C LEU A 45 -15.27 10.46 -30.08
N LYS A 46 -16.04 10.23 -31.16
CA LYS A 46 -16.67 11.28 -31.98
C LYS A 46 -18.14 11.53 -31.64
N THR A 47 -18.83 10.54 -31.08
CA THR A 47 -20.29 10.56 -30.95
C THR A 47 -20.69 10.36 -29.49
N SER A 48 -21.60 11.22 -29.01
CA SER A 48 -22.24 11.01 -27.72
C SER A 48 -23.35 9.97 -27.85
N TYR A 49 -23.30 8.92 -27.03
CA TYR A 49 -24.31 7.86 -27.00
C TYR A 49 -25.14 7.98 -25.73
N HIS A 50 -26.44 7.64 -25.83
CA HIS A 50 -27.29 7.52 -24.65
C HIS A 50 -26.74 6.41 -23.71
N PRO A 51 -26.63 6.63 -22.38
CA PRO A 51 -25.95 5.70 -21.48
C PRO A 51 -26.44 4.25 -21.52
N SER A 52 -27.74 4.01 -21.76
CA SER A 52 -28.29 2.65 -21.89
C SER A 52 -27.68 1.85 -23.04
N LEU A 53 -27.27 2.49 -24.14
CA LEU A 53 -26.61 1.83 -25.27
C LEU A 53 -25.18 1.37 -24.91
N LEU A 54 -24.60 1.95 -23.86
CA LEU A 54 -23.26 1.62 -23.38
C LEU A 54 -23.28 0.80 -22.08
N GLU A 55 -24.43 0.35 -21.59
CA GLU A 55 -24.55 -0.41 -20.34
C GLU A 55 -23.70 -1.69 -20.36
N GLY A 56 -23.89 -2.53 -21.39
CA GLY A 56 -23.07 -3.74 -21.58
C GLY A 56 -21.57 -3.44 -21.72
N TYR A 57 -21.21 -2.36 -22.42
CA TYR A 57 -19.80 -1.94 -22.60
C TYR A 57 -19.17 -1.40 -21.31
N THR A 58 -19.94 -0.70 -20.48
CA THR A 58 -19.49 -0.07 -19.22
C THR A 58 -19.65 -0.98 -18.00
N SER A 59 -20.29 -2.13 -18.16
CA SER A 59 -20.41 -3.18 -17.15
C SER A 59 -19.04 -3.68 -16.64
N CYS A 60 -19.04 -4.19 -15.41
CA CYS A 60 -17.87 -4.67 -14.70
C CYS A 60 -18.24 -5.90 -13.87
N ARG A 61 -17.36 -6.92 -13.86
CA ARG A 61 -17.46 -8.03 -12.90
C ARG A 61 -16.92 -7.55 -11.57
N LEU A 62 -17.78 -7.46 -10.56
CA LEU A 62 -17.40 -6.98 -9.23
C LEU A 62 -16.69 -8.08 -8.44
N ILE A 63 -15.57 -7.73 -7.81
CA ILE A 63 -14.81 -8.61 -6.90
C ILE A 63 -14.64 -7.87 -5.57
N PRO A 64 -15.19 -8.38 -4.45
CA PRO A 64 -14.93 -7.84 -3.13
C PRO A 64 -13.56 -8.33 -2.63
N LEU A 65 -12.55 -7.47 -2.66
CA LEU A 65 -11.26 -7.75 -2.01
C LEU A 65 -11.34 -7.34 -0.55
N ASP A 66 -10.91 -8.22 0.37
CA ASP A 66 -10.78 -7.87 1.78
C ASP A 66 -9.68 -6.81 1.97
N LYS A 67 -10.01 -5.76 2.71
CA LYS A 67 -9.14 -4.65 3.10
C LYS A 67 -8.70 -4.76 4.56
N ASN A 68 -9.43 -5.52 5.37
CA ASN A 68 -9.26 -5.76 6.79
C ASN A 68 -8.87 -4.51 7.63
N PRO A 69 -9.85 -3.72 8.12
CA PRO A 69 -11.30 -3.91 8.01
C PRO A 69 -11.91 -3.32 6.72
N GLY A 70 -13.00 -3.93 6.28
CA GLY A 70 -13.81 -3.49 5.14
C GLY A 70 -13.44 -4.16 3.82
N ILE A 71 -14.06 -3.70 2.72
CA ILE A 71 -13.96 -4.30 1.39
C ILE A 71 -13.52 -3.23 0.40
N ARG A 72 -12.58 -3.53 -0.51
CA ARG A 72 -12.49 -2.80 -1.78
C ARG A 72 -13.34 -3.51 -2.84
N PRO A 73 -14.36 -2.85 -3.41
CA PRO A 73 -14.99 -3.32 -4.62
C PRO A 73 -14.05 -3.06 -5.83
N ILE A 74 -13.55 -4.13 -6.44
CA ILE A 74 -12.85 -4.05 -7.74
C ILE A 74 -13.86 -4.29 -8.86
N GLY A 75 -14.05 -3.30 -9.73
CA GLY A 75 -14.78 -3.47 -10.99
C GLY A 75 -13.87 -3.96 -12.11
N VAL A 76 -13.90 -5.25 -12.43
CA VAL A 76 -13.19 -5.82 -13.58
C VAL A 76 -14.02 -5.59 -14.85
N GLY A 77 -13.80 -4.45 -15.51
CA GLY A 77 -14.44 -4.13 -16.80
C GLY A 77 -14.01 -5.06 -17.93
N GLU A 78 -14.76 -5.04 -19.03
CA GLU A 78 -14.51 -5.90 -20.18
C GLU A 78 -13.09 -5.83 -20.77
N VAL A 79 -12.61 -6.93 -21.36
CA VAL A 79 -11.29 -6.94 -22.02
C VAL A 79 -11.31 -5.98 -23.22
N LEU A 80 -12.38 -5.96 -24.02
CA LEU A 80 -12.54 -5.02 -25.14
C LEU A 80 -12.45 -3.56 -24.70
N ARG A 81 -13.18 -3.17 -23.64
CA ARG A 81 -13.10 -1.84 -23.04
C ARG A 81 -11.67 -1.47 -22.63
N ARG A 82 -10.92 -2.43 -22.08
CA ARG A 82 -9.51 -2.23 -21.69
C ARG A 82 -8.57 -2.15 -22.90
N ILE A 83 -8.82 -2.88 -23.99
CA ILE A 83 -8.09 -2.72 -25.26
C ILE A 83 -8.34 -1.32 -25.83
N ILE A 84 -9.60 -0.93 -25.97
CA ILE A 84 -10.00 0.38 -26.51
C ILE A 84 -9.38 1.50 -25.67
N GLY A 85 -9.60 1.49 -24.35
CA GLY A 85 -9.00 2.47 -23.43
C GLY A 85 -7.48 2.51 -23.53
N LYS A 86 -6.79 1.37 -23.58
CA LYS A 86 -5.33 1.34 -23.73
C LYS A 86 -4.86 1.91 -25.07
N THR A 87 -5.59 1.65 -26.15
CA THR A 87 -5.31 2.24 -27.48
C THR A 87 -5.47 3.76 -27.43
N VAL A 88 -6.59 4.27 -26.90
CA VAL A 88 -6.83 5.71 -26.74
C VAL A 88 -5.73 6.38 -25.91
N THR A 89 -5.39 5.84 -24.74
CA THR A 89 -4.31 6.37 -23.88
C THR A 89 -2.90 6.19 -24.46
N THR A 90 -2.72 5.39 -25.52
CA THR A 90 -1.43 5.30 -26.23
C THR A 90 -1.30 6.36 -27.32
N PHE A 91 -2.39 6.75 -27.98
CA PHE A 91 -2.35 7.74 -29.07
C PHE A 91 -2.65 9.17 -28.62
N LEU A 92 -3.59 9.38 -27.69
CA LEU A 92 -4.04 10.71 -27.25
C LEU A 92 -3.47 11.10 -25.88
N LYS A 93 -2.29 10.58 -25.51
CA LYS A 93 -1.77 10.72 -24.14
C LYS A 93 -1.46 12.18 -23.81
N GLU A 94 -0.83 12.88 -24.74
CA GLU A 94 -0.27 14.22 -24.54
C GLU A 94 -1.41 15.25 -24.54
N GLU A 95 -2.37 15.09 -25.45
CA GLU A 95 -3.59 15.88 -25.55
C GLU A 95 -4.51 15.69 -24.33
N ILE A 96 -4.60 14.45 -23.80
CA ILE A 96 -5.32 14.19 -22.53
C ILE A 96 -4.62 14.87 -21.36
N GLN A 97 -3.29 14.86 -21.30
CA GLN A 97 -2.51 15.54 -20.25
C GLN A 97 -2.63 17.07 -20.34
N GLU A 98 -2.57 17.62 -21.56
CA GLU A 98 -2.72 19.05 -21.81
C GLU A 98 -4.13 19.54 -21.44
N ALA A 99 -5.17 18.87 -21.95
CA ALA A 99 -6.56 19.22 -21.67
C ALA A 99 -6.96 19.03 -20.19
N ALA A 100 -6.32 18.09 -19.48
CA ALA A 100 -6.53 17.90 -18.05
C ALA A 100 -5.79 18.94 -17.19
N GLY A 101 -4.67 19.48 -17.69
CA GLY A 101 -3.88 20.52 -17.04
C GLY A 101 -3.12 20.05 -15.78
N PRO A 102 -2.26 20.92 -15.22
CA PRO A 102 -1.31 20.53 -14.16
C PRO A 102 -1.96 20.13 -12.83
N LEU A 103 -3.23 20.48 -12.60
CA LEU A 103 -3.96 20.15 -11.36
C LEU A 103 -4.59 18.75 -11.41
N GLN A 104 -4.96 18.24 -12.59
CA GLN A 104 -5.58 16.92 -12.74
C GLN A 104 -4.52 15.83 -12.87
N VAL A 105 -3.71 15.67 -11.82
CA VAL A 105 -2.57 14.76 -11.79
C VAL A 105 -2.89 13.27 -12.04
N SER A 106 -4.18 12.89 -12.05
CA SER A 106 -4.66 11.56 -12.41
C SER A 106 -4.73 11.30 -13.93
N ALA A 107 -4.55 12.31 -14.79
CA ALA A 107 -4.63 12.17 -16.25
C ALA A 107 -3.41 11.49 -16.90
N GLY A 108 -2.70 10.64 -16.14
CA GLY A 108 -1.51 9.93 -16.61
C GLY A 108 -0.22 10.76 -16.63
N HIS A 109 -0.18 11.92 -15.96
CA HIS A 109 1.05 12.68 -15.74
C HIS A 109 2.12 11.81 -15.04
N SER A 110 3.36 11.89 -15.51
CA SER A 110 4.49 11.18 -14.90
C SER A 110 4.62 11.58 -13.43
N ALA A 111 4.64 10.58 -12.54
CA ALA A 111 4.64 10.77 -11.08
C ALA A 111 3.52 11.69 -10.53
N GLY A 112 2.39 11.88 -11.24
CA GLY A 112 1.42 12.93 -10.93
C GLY A 112 0.91 12.95 -9.47
N ALA A 113 0.49 11.80 -8.93
CA ALA A 113 0.03 11.74 -7.53
C ALA A 113 1.14 12.09 -6.55
N GLU A 114 2.36 11.61 -6.79
CA GLU A 114 3.55 11.94 -6.00
C GLU A 114 3.91 13.43 -6.11
N ALA A 115 3.82 14.03 -7.30
CA ALA A 115 4.06 15.45 -7.52
C ALA A 115 3.08 16.34 -6.76
N ALA A 116 1.78 15.99 -6.73
CA ALA A 116 0.80 16.69 -5.90
C ALA A 116 1.11 16.57 -4.39
N ILE A 117 1.55 15.39 -3.94
CA ILE A 117 1.92 15.14 -2.54
C ILE A 117 3.18 15.92 -2.16
N HIS A 118 4.21 15.95 -3.01
CA HIS A 118 5.40 16.77 -2.79
C HIS A 118 5.07 18.27 -2.80
N ALA A 119 4.20 18.73 -3.69
CA ALA A 119 3.77 20.14 -3.72
C ALA A 119 3.03 20.53 -2.42
N MET A 120 2.04 19.74 -1.98
CA MET A 120 1.35 19.95 -0.70
C MET A 120 2.34 19.91 0.48
N SER A 121 3.24 18.92 0.51
CA SER A 121 4.29 18.79 1.51
C SER A 121 5.20 20.02 1.55
N GLN A 122 5.64 20.53 0.40
CA GLN A 122 6.49 21.71 0.32
C GLN A 122 5.77 22.97 0.79
N SER A 123 4.51 23.20 0.39
CA SER A 123 3.68 24.30 0.89
C SER A 123 3.56 24.26 2.43
N LEU A 124 3.27 23.09 3.01
CA LEU A 124 3.11 22.92 4.46
C LEU A 124 4.42 23.12 5.23
N ARG A 125 5.57 22.69 4.68
CA ARG A 125 6.90 22.96 5.23
C ARG A 125 7.23 24.45 5.31
N ILE A 126 6.80 25.23 4.33
CA ILE A 126 7.00 26.68 4.30
C ILE A 126 6.06 27.38 5.30
N GLN A 127 4.79 26.96 5.34
CA GLN A 127 3.77 27.57 6.19
C GLN A 127 3.94 27.24 7.69
N THR A 128 4.42 26.04 8.02
CA THR A 128 4.55 25.55 9.41
C THR A 128 5.90 24.88 9.68
N PRO A 129 7.01 25.65 9.69
CA PRO A 129 8.35 25.10 9.83
C PRO A 129 8.64 24.44 11.19
N GLU A 130 7.84 24.69 12.23
CA GLU A 130 7.94 24.00 13.53
C GLU A 130 7.50 22.52 13.46
N VAL A 131 6.70 22.11 12.47
CA VAL A 131 6.17 20.75 12.37
C VAL A 131 7.09 19.88 11.52
N LYS A 132 7.69 18.86 12.14
CA LYS A 132 8.48 17.84 11.43
C LYS A 132 7.54 16.86 10.75
N GLN A 133 7.45 16.91 9.43
CA GLN A 133 6.53 16.08 8.66
C GLN A 133 7.19 14.97 7.85
N VAL A 134 6.52 13.82 7.81
CA VAL A 134 6.84 12.60 7.04
C VAL A 134 5.64 12.27 6.15
N TRP A 135 5.90 11.82 4.93
CA TRP A 135 4.90 11.53 3.91
C TRP A 135 5.25 10.22 3.20
N LEU A 136 4.28 9.32 3.05
CA LEU A 136 4.38 8.15 2.19
C LEU A 136 3.05 7.98 1.44
N ALA A 137 3.03 8.34 0.16
CA ALA A 137 1.80 8.50 -0.61
C ALA A 137 0.78 9.38 0.14
N ASP A 138 -0.48 8.97 0.23
CA ASP A 138 -1.57 9.71 0.89
C ASP A 138 -1.57 9.60 2.43
N ASP A 139 -0.69 8.79 3.01
CA ASP A 139 -0.44 8.76 4.45
C ASP A 139 0.60 9.82 4.83
N SER A 140 0.22 10.70 5.76
CA SER A 140 1.08 11.79 6.24
C SER A 140 1.13 11.81 7.76
N ALA A 141 2.21 12.33 8.32
CA ALA A 141 2.39 12.50 9.75
C ALA A 141 3.15 13.78 10.05
N GLY A 142 2.77 14.46 11.14
CA GLY A 142 3.43 15.65 11.66
C GLY A 142 3.80 15.45 13.14
N GLY A 143 5.02 15.81 13.53
CA GLY A 143 5.46 15.84 14.92
C GLY A 143 5.80 17.27 15.36
N GLY A 144 5.23 17.71 16.49
CA GLY A 144 5.40 19.10 16.96
C GLY A 144 4.76 19.38 18.33
N LYS A 145 4.58 20.67 18.62
CA LYS A 145 3.74 21.17 19.72
C LYS A 145 2.28 21.21 19.25
N LEU A 146 1.32 21.17 20.19
CA LEU A 146 -0.11 21.06 19.88
C LEU A 146 -0.65 22.18 18.96
N VAL A 147 -0.31 23.44 19.23
CA VAL A 147 -0.82 24.60 18.46
C VAL A 147 -0.28 24.63 17.01
N PRO A 148 1.05 24.63 16.75
CA PRO A 148 1.57 24.53 15.37
C PRO A 148 1.09 23.29 14.60
N LEU A 149 0.77 22.19 15.30
CA LEU A 149 0.26 20.96 14.70
C LEU A 149 -1.22 21.07 14.30
N TYR A 150 -2.01 21.85 15.05
CA TYR A 150 -3.37 22.23 14.67
C TYR A 150 -3.36 23.18 13.46
N ASP A 151 -2.46 24.16 13.45
CA ASP A 151 -2.27 25.07 12.31
C ASP A 151 -1.90 24.28 11.04
N TRP A 152 -0.93 23.35 11.13
CA TRP A 152 -0.56 22.44 10.05
C TRP A 152 -1.76 21.62 9.55
N TYR A 153 -2.60 21.12 10.46
CA TYR A 153 -3.79 20.33 10.12
C TYR A 153 -4.89 21.17 9.42
N LYS A 154 -5.07 22.44 9.83
CA LYS A 154 -5.98 23.37 9.15
C LYS A 154 -5.44 23.81 7.78
N GLN A 155 -4.13 24.07 7.66
CA GLN A 155 -3.50 24.34 6.36
C GLN A 155 -3.58 23.14 5.42
N LEU A 156 -3.34 21.91 5.91
CA LEU A 156 -3.55 20.67 5.16
C LEU A 156 -5.00 20.56 4.67
N THR A 157 -5.96 20.97 5.50
CA THR A 157 -7.40 20.98 5.18
C THR A 157 -7.78 22.00 4.11
N LEU A 158 -7.04 23.11 4.00
CA LEU A 158 -7.19 24.10 2.94
C LEU A 158 -6.49 23.64 1.64
N GLU A 159 -5.19 23.35 1.71
CA GLU A 159 -4.32 23.09 0.55
C GLU A 159 -4.78 21.88 -0.27
N ARG A 160 -5.26 20.83 0.40
CA ARG A 160 -5.80 19.60 -0.23
C ARG A 160 -6.93 19.85 -1.23
N THR A 161 -7.73 20.91 -1.05
CA THR A 161 -8.93 21.17 -1.88
C THR A 161 -8.54 21.53 -3.30
N LYS A 162 -7.42 22.25 -3.48
CA LYS A 162 -6.80 22.59 -4.77
C LYS A 162 -6.48 21.35 -5.62
N TYR A 163 -6.23 20.21 -4.97
CA TYR A 163 -5.86 18.94 -5.58
C TYR A 163 -6.97 17.87 -5.49
N GLY A 164 -8.17 18.22 -5.01
CA GLY A 164 -9.33 17.32 -4.92
C GLY A 164 -9.30 16.28 -3.78
N TYR A 165 -8.41 16.45 -2.80
CA TYR A 165 -8.28 15.57 -1.63
C TYR A 165 -9.07 16.08 -0.41
N PHE A 166 -9.45 15.16 0.49
CA PHE A 166 -10.05 15.42 1.79
C PHE A 166 -9.40 14.55 2.88
N VAL A 167 -9.11 15.13 4.05
CA VAL A 167 -8.62 14.36 5.20
C VAL A 167 -9.79 13.58 5.80
N ASN A 168 -9.57 12.29 6.08
CA ASN A 168 -10.55 11.49 6.78
C ASN A 168 -10.36 11.56 8.30
N GLY A 169 -11.09 12.46 8.97
CA GLY A 169 -11.03 12.65 10.43
C GLY A 169 -11.12 11.36 11.24
N SER A 170 -12.04 10.47 10.88
CA SER A 170 -12.22 9.15 11.52
C SER A 170 -11.04 8.17 11.41
N LYS A 171 -10.03 8.50 10.59
CA LYS A 171 -8.75 7.77 10.45
C LYS A 171 -7.53 8.64 10.84
N SER A 172 -7.76 9.87 11.24
CA SER A 172 -6.72 10.78 11.72
C SER A 172 -6.57 10.57 13.22
N TRP A 173 -5.36 10.25 13.65
CA TRP A 173 -5.04 9.93 15.04
C TRP A 173 -3.98 10.88 15.57
N LEU A 174 -4.31 11.54 16.68
CA LEU A 174 -3.41 12.39 17.46
C LEU A 174 -2.91 11.59 18.66
N ILE A 175 -1.62 11.29 18.67
CA ILE A 175 -0.92 10.54 19.71
C ILE A 175 -0.27 11.55 20.68
N VAL A 176 -0.76 11.57 21.91
CA VAL A 176 -0.32 12.47 22.99
C VAL A 176 0.34 11.68 24.11
N LYS A 177 1.30 12.28 24.82
CA LYS A 177 2.08 11.58 25.86
C LYS A 177 1.48 11.65 27.28
N SER A 178 0.37 12.36 27.47
CA SER A 178 -0.18 12.68 28.79
C SER A 178 -1.65 13.03 28.67
N GLU A 179 -2.45 12.64 29.66
CA GLU A 179 -3.90 12.89 29.73
C GLU A 179 -4.23 14.39 29.70
N LEU A 180 -3.44 15.23 30.38
CA LEU A 180 -3.57 16.70 30.33
C LEU A 180 -3.47 17.22 28.88
N LEU A 181 -2.53 16.69 28.10
CA LEU A 181 -2.40 17.02 26.68
C LEU A 181 -3.52 16.40 25.83
N ALA A 182 -4.15 15.32 26.27
CA ALA A 182 -5.32 14.73 25.63
C ALA A 182 -6.57 15.60 25.80
N GLU A 183 -6.75 16.21 26.98
CA GLU A 183 -7.81 17.19 27.22
C GLU A 183 -7.59 18.49 26.43
N GLU A 184 -6.38 19.04 26.44
CA GLU A 184 -6.02 20.20 25.61
C GLU A 184 -6.23 19.88 24.12
N ALA A 185 -5.82 18.70 23.67
CA ALA A 185 -6.05 18.24 22.30
C ALA A 185 -7.53 18.17 21.94
N LYS A 186 -8.39 17.60 22.80
CA LYS A 186 -9.84 17.55 22.59
C LYS A 186 -10.46 18.95 22.55
N LYS A 187 -9.96 19.90 23.35
CA LYS A 187 -10.40 21.31 23.32
C LYS A 187 -9.99 22.03 22.03
N VAL A 188 -8.81 21.73 21.48
CA VAL A 188 -8.25 22.39 20.27
C VAL A 188 -8.76 21.77 18.97
N PHE A 189 -8.78 20.44 18.86
CA PHE A 189 -9.15 19.71 17.63
C PHE A 189 -10.64 19.31 17.59
N GLY A 190 -11.37 19.38 18.71
CA GLY A 190 -12.76 18.95 18.81
C GLY A 190 -12.94 17.47 18.46
N GLU A 191 -14.01 17.15 17.74
CA GLU A 191 -14.31 15.81 17.23
C GLU A 191 -13.72 15.56 15.82
N GLU A 192 -12.90 16.46 15.28
CA GLU A 192 -12.37 16.32 13.91
C GLU A 192 -11.35 15.17 13.76
N VAL A 193 -10.73 14.72 14.87
CA VAL A 193 -9.68 13.70 14.89
C VAL A 193 -9.78 12.82 16.14
N ASN A 194 -9.34 11.56 16.05
CA ASN A 194 -9.26 10.66 17.21
C ASN A 194 -8.03 11.02 18.06
N VAL A 195 -8.14 10.94 19.40
CA VAL A 195 -7.03 11.22 20.33
C VAL A 195 -6.71 9.98 21.16
N THR A 196 -5.43 9.59 21.24
CA THR A 196 -4.93 8.41 21.98
C THR A 196 -3.70 8.77 22.81
N THR A 197 -3.66 8.26 24.04
CA THR A 197 -2.53 8.33 24.99
C THR A 197 -1.63 7.10 24.93
N GLU A 198 -2.21 5.94 24.63
CA GLU A 198 -1.53 4.63 24.60
C GLU A 198 -0.65 4.48 23.35
N GLY A 199 -1.13 4.95 22.20
CA GLY A 199 -0.42 4.84 20.94
C GLY A 199 -1.32 4.51 19.75
N HIS A 200 -0.68 4.39 18.58
CA HIS A 200 -1.30 3.84 17.39
C HIS A 200 -0.25 3.25 16.42
N SER A 201 -0.69 2.40 15.50
CA SER A 201 0.15 1.92 14.41
C SER A 201 0.25 2.96 13.29
N HIS A 202 1.46 3.23 12.80
CA HIS A 202 1.71 4.12 11.67
C HIS A 202 2.61 3.42 10.65
N LEU A 203 2.14 3.29 9.40
CA LEU A 203 2.85 2.59 8.33
C LEU A 203 3.39 1.22 8.78
N GLY A 204 2.53 0.39 9.37
CA GLY A 204 2.87 -0.95 9.89
C GLY A 204 3.69 -0.97 11.19
N ALA A 205 4.48 0.07 11.49
CA ALA A 205 5.21 0.22 12.75
C ALA A 205 4.28 0.70 13.89
N VAL A 206 4.79 0.70 15.13
CA VAL A 206 4.07 1.17 16.32
C VAL A 206 4.65 2.47 16.85
N ILE A 207 3.79 3.39 17.26
CA ILE A 207 4.14 4.62 17.99
C ILE A 207 3.26 4.70 19.24
N GLY A 208 3.82 4.47 20.43
CA GLY A 208 3.03 4.42 21.67
C GLY A 208 3.86 4.24 22.95
N SER A 209 3.18 3.86 24.02
CA SER A 209 3.76 3.30 25.26
C SER A 209 4.42 1.94 25.00
N LYS A 210 5.18 1.43 25.99
CA LYS A 210 5.71 0.06 25.90
C LYS A 210 4.56 -0.95 25.90
N ASP A 211 3.55 -0.79 26.75
CA ASP A 211 2.42 -1.72 26.87
C ASP A 211 1.65 -1.87 25.53
N TYR A 212 1.39 -0.77 24.82
CA TYR A 212 0.75 -0.80 23.51
C TYR A 212 1.64 -1.44 22.43
N LYS A 213 2.97 -1.23 22.50
CA LYS A 213 3.94 -1.92 21.63
C LYS A 213 3.92 -3.44 21.89
N ASP A 214 3.95 -3.84 23.15
CA ASP A 214 3.98 -5.24 23.58
C ASP A 214 2.70 -5.98 23.13
N GLN A 215 1.53 -5.38 23.36
CA GLN A 215 0.25 -5.92 22.88
C GLN A 215 0.22 -6.04 21.34
N TYR A 216 0.55 -4.97 20.61
CA TYR A 216 0.52 -5.00 19.15
C TYR A 216 1.50 -6.02 18.56
N CYS A 217 2.72 -6.11 19.11
CA CYS A 217 3.72 -7.07 18.64
C CYS A 217 3.27 -8.51 18.97
N GLY A 218 2.77 -8.76 20.18
CA GLY A 218 2.20 -10.05 20.58
C GLY A 218 1.07 -10.52 19.66
N ASP A 219 0.08 -9.67 19.38
CA ASP A 219 -1.03 -10.00 18.48
C ASP A 219 -0.57 -10.30 17.05
N LYS A 220 0.41 -9.55 16.54
CA LYS A 220 1.02 -9.79 15.21
C LYS A 220 1.78 -11.11 15.17
N VAL A 221 2.61 -11.37 16.18
CA VAL A 221 3.43 -12.57 16.31
C VAL A 221 2.55 -13.81 16.44
N LEU A 222 1.52 -13.77 17.28
CA LEU A 222 0.55 -14.85 17.43
C LEU A 222 -0.21 -15.13 16.13
N LYS A 223 -0.55 -14.09 15.36
CA LYS A 223 -1.11 -14.27 14.02
C LYS A 223 -0.11 -14.95 13.07
N TRP A 224 1.16 -14.54 13.06
CA TRP A 224 2.15 -15.15 12.17
C TRP A 224 2.50 -16.59 12.58
N LYS A 225 2.51 -16.91 13.87
CA LYS A 225 2.62 -18.29 14.36
C LYS A 225 1.54 -19.18 13.73
N LYS A 226 0.27 -18.76 13.78
CA LYS A 226 -0.86 -19.47 13.13
C LYS A 226 -0.72 -19.57 11.60
N GLU A 227 -0.18 -18.53 10.97
CA GLU A 227 0.11 -18.56 9.52
C GLU A 227 1.24 -19.56 9.18
N ILE A 228 2.26 -19.71 10.03
CA ILE A 228 3.34 -20.69 9.87
C ILE A 228 2.86 -22.11 10.19
N GLU A 229 2.05 -22.32 11.23
CA GLU A 229 1.39 -23.59 11.52
C GLU A 229 0.58 -24.08 10.31
N ALA A 230 -0.25 -23.20 9.71
CA ALA A 230 -0.99 -23.51 8.49
C ALA A 230 -0.07 -23.79 7.27
N LEU A 231 1.07 -23.09 7.16
CA LEU A 231 2.06 -23.32 6.10
C LEU A 231 2.76 -24.68 6.25
N SER A 232 2.99 -25.13 7.49
CA SER A 232 3.53 -26.45 7.82
C SER A 232 2.54 -27.56 7.44
N GLU A 233 1.24 -27.41 7.73
CA GLU A 233 0.23 -28.37 7.26
C GLU A 233 0.20 -28.51 5.73
N ILE A 234 0.38 -27.39 4.99
CA ILE A 234 0.52 -27.44 3.52
C ILE A 234 1.83 -28.10 3.11
N ALA A 235 2.92 -27.90 3.87
CA ALA A 235 4.25 -28.45 3.55
C ALA A 235 4.27 -29.98 3.56
N LYS A 236 3.41 -30.65 4.33
CA LYS A 236 3.24 -32.12 4.31
C LYS A 236 2.95 -32.67 2.91
N ASN A 237 2.17 -31.93 2.13
CA ASN A 237 1.74 -32.33 0.78
C ASN A 237 2.53 -31.61 -0.33
N GLN A 238 3.00 -30.38 -0.09
CA GLN A 238 3.63 -29.53 -1.09
C GLN A 238 4.86 -28.77 -0.53
N PRO A 239 5.92 -29.48 -0.09
CA PRO A 239 7.04 -28.85 0.64
C PRO A 239 7.73 -27.76 -0.19
N HIS A 240 7.93 -27.99 -1.49
CA HIS A 240 8.50 -27.00 -2.41
C HIS A 240 7.67 -25.72 -2.52
N ALA A 241 6.33 -25.82 -2.54
CA ALA A 241 5.45 -24.66 -2.63
C ALA A 241 5.48 -23.86 -1.32
N SER A 242 5.42 -24.55 -0.17
CA SER A 242 5.53 -23.93 1.14
C SER A 242 6.89 -23.25 1.36
N TYR A 243 7.99 -23.86 0.92
CA TYR A 243 9.33 -23.27 0.96
C TYR A 243 9.44 -21.98 0.10
N ILE A 244 8.86 -21.97 -1.10
CA ILE A 244 8.81 -20.76 -1.95
C ILE A 244 7.94 -19.68 -1.29
N ALA A 245 6.79 -20.04 -0.74
CA ALA A 245 5.93 -19.10 -0.02
C ALA A 245 6.64 -18.50 1.20
N PHE A 246 7.37 -19.30 1.98
CA PHE A 246 8.19 -18.84 3.10
C PHE A 246 9.27 -17.86 2.66
N THR A 247 10.14 -18.28 1.73
CA THR A 247 11.31 -17.50 1.31
C THR A 247 10.98 -16.24 0.52
N LYS A 248 9.85 -16.20 -0.20
CA LYS A 248 9.42 -15.03 -0.99
C LYS A 248 8.46 -14.10 -0.27
N SER A 249 7.59 -14.62 0.60
CA SER A 249 6.57 -13.83 1.32
C SER A 249 6.95 -13.60 2.78
N TYR A 250 7.00 -14.66 3.59
CA TYR A 250 7.18 -14.55 5.04
C TYR A 250 8.51 -13.93 5.43
N LYS A 251 9.62 -14.31 4.78
CA LYS A 251 10.93 -13.67 5.00
C LYS A 251 10.87 -12.15 4.81
N SER A 252 10.36 -11.69 3.67
CA SER A 252 10.20 -10.26 3.36
C SER A 252 9.27 -9.55 4.36
N LYS A 253 8.19 -10.23 4.78
CA LYS A 253 7.26 -9.75 5.80
C LYS A 253 7.94 -9.55 7.15
N PHE A 254 8.68 -10.54 7.65
CA PHE A 254 9.39 -10.44 8.93
C PHE A 254 10.49 -9.36 8.89
N THR A 255 11.30 -9.33 7.82
CA THR A 255 12.35 -8.32 7.63
C THR A 255 11.80 -6.89 7.68
N TYR A 256 10.57 -6.65 7.23
CA TYR A 256 9.94 -5.33 7.32
C TYR A 256 9.72 -4.87 8.78
N PHE A 257 9.18 -5.73 9.64
CA PHE A 257 8.93 -5.38 11.04
C PHE A 257 10.22 -5.30 11.86
N MET A 258 11.15 -6.25 11.64
CA MET A 258 12.51 -6.21 12.23
C MET A 258 13.30 -4.93 11.89
N ARG A 259 13.01 -4.27 10.76
CA ARG A 259 13.63 -2.99 10.37
C ARG A 259 12.94 -1.75 10.92
N THR A 260 11.70 -1.85 11.38
CA THR A 260 10.82 -0.70 11.67
C THR A 260 10.41 -0.59 13.13
N ILE A 261 10.51 -1.68 13.91
CA ILE A 261 10.22 -1.70 15.35
C ILE A 261 11.53 -1.95 16.10
N GLU A 262 11.85 -1.07 17.05
CA GLU A 262 12.99 -1.20 17.96
C GLU A 262 12.78 -2.37 18.93
N SER A 263 13.85 -3.12 19.21
CA SER A 263 13.81 -4.31 20.07
C SER A 263 12.65 -5.25 19.73
N PHE A 264 12.62 -5.73 18.49
CA PHE A 264 11.61 -6.68 18.02
C PHE A 264 11.99 -8.14 18.36
N GLU A 265 13.27 -8.38 18.63
CA GLU A 265 13.81 -9.65 19.14
C GLU A 265 13.12 -10.14 20.42
N GLU A 266 12.58 -9.24 21.26
CA GLU A 266 11.78 -9.59 22.46
C GLU A 266 10.50 -10.39 22.12
N TYR A 267 10.05 -10.41 20.86
CA TYR A 267 8.79 -11.06 20.46
C TYR A 267 8.94 -12.13 19.36
N VAL A 268 10.15 -12.40 18.84
CA VAL A 268 10.29 -13.35 17.70
C VAL A 268 10.19 -14.82 18.11
N ASP A 269 10.41 -15.14 19.39
CA ASP A 269 10.48 -16.52 19.89
C ASP A 269 9.31 -17.42 19.46
N PRO A 270 8.03 -17.04 19.61
CA PRO A 270 6.91 -17.92 19.26
C PRO A 270 6.81 -18.26 17.75
N ILE A 271 7.40 -17.42 16.88
CA ILE A 271 7.49 -17.68 15.44
C ILE A 271 8.71 -18.53 15.14
N HIS A 272 9.86 -18.23 15.77
CA HIS A 272 11.10 -18.96 15.57
C HIS A 272 10.95 -20.41 16.02
N GLU A 273 10.36 -20.67 17.19
CA GLU A 273 9.97 -22.02 17.64
C GLU A 273 9.04 -22.72 16.64
N ALA A 274 8.01 -22.02 16.12
CA ALA A 274 7.12 -22.61 15.12
C ALA A 274 7.82 -22.91 13.77
N ILE A 275 8.88 -22.17 13.42
CA ILE A 275 9.72 -22.47 12.25
C ILE A 275 10.57 -23.72 12.53
N ASP A 276 11.21 -23.77 13.70
CA ASP A 276 12.20 -24.77 14.06
C ASP A 276 11.62 -26.13 14.44
N ASP A 277 10.50 -26.16 15.13
CA ASP A 277 9.89 -27.37 15.68
C ASP A 277 8.75 -27.92 14.81
N LEU A 278 8.15 -27.10 13.94
CA LEU A 278 7.06 -27.53 13.04
C LEU A 278 7.45 -27.41 11.56
N PHE A 279 7.82 -26.21 11.09
CA PHE A 279 7.98 -25.96 9.66
C PHE A 279 9.19 -26.68 9.06
N LEU A 280 10.37 -26.53 9.66
CA LEU A 280 11.61 -27.15 9.18
C LEU A 280 11.52 -28.68 9.18
N PRO A 281 11.11 -29.39 10.25
CA PRO A 281 10.96 -30.85 10.22
C PRO A 281 9.98 -31.31 9.16
N THR A 282 8.84 -30.62 9.02
CA THR A 282 7.80 -30.99 8.05
C THR A 282 8.28 -30.85 6.60
N LEU A 283 9.15 -29.88 6.28
CA LEU A 283 9.75 -29.77 4.94
C LEU A 283 10.59 -30.99 4.55
N PHE A 284 11.18 -31.69 5.52
CA PHE A 284 11.98 -32.90 5.31
C PHE A 284 11.21 -34.20 5.62
N GLY A 285 9.91 -34.11 5.93
CA GLY A 285 9.08 -35.26 6.30
C GLY A 285 9.41 -35.86 7.68
N GLN A 286 10.06 -35.10 8.56
CA GLN A 286 10.41 -35.51 9.92
C GLN A 286 9.41 -34.96 10.93
N VAL A 287 9.22 -35.69 12.04
CA VAL A 287 8.36 -35.30 13.17
C VAL A 287 9.18 -34.67 14.30
N GLU A 288 10.45 -35.02 14.41
CA GLU A 288 11.34 -34.49 15.46
C GLU A 288 12.06 -33.21 15.00
N PRO A 289 12.32 -32.26 15.90
CA PRO A 289 13.07 -31.04 15.58
C PRO A 289 14.50 -31.35 15.10
N LEU A 290 14.92 -30.73 14.00
CA LEU A 290 16.20 -31.03 13.35
C LEU A 290 17.41 -30.70 14.25
N PRO A 291 18.55 -31.42 14.13
CA PRO A 291 19.80 -31.09 14.82
C PRO A 291 20.25 -29.64 14.61
N GLY A 292 20.77 -28.99 15.67
CA GLY A 292 21.14 -27.57 15.65
C GLY A 292 22.16 -27.19 14.56
N GLU A 293 23.08 -28.10 14.25
CA GLU A 293 24.06 -27.93 13.15
C GLU A 293 23.38 -27.79 11.79
N LEU A 294 22.34 -28.59 11.53
CA LEU A 294 21.56 -28.50 10.29
C LEU A 294 20.72 -27.22 10.26
N ARG A 295 20.16 -26.78 11.40
CA ARG A 295 19.45 -25.49 11.48
C ARG A 295 20.36 -24.32 11.11
N GLN A 296 21.58 -24.29 11.65
CA GLN A 296 22.60 -23.30 11.29
C GLN A 296 22.91 -23.33 9.78
N LEU A 297 23.08 -24.52 9.19
CA LEU A 297 23.26 -24.67 7.74
C LEU A 297 22.08 -24.10 6.93
N PHE A 298 20.84 -24.30 7.38
CA PHE A 298 19.64 -23.78 6.68
C PHE A 298 19.51 -22.25 6.70
N THR A 299 20.17 -21.55 7.63
CA THR A 299 20.23 -20.08 7.63
C THR A 299 21.03 -19.52 6.45
N LEU A 300 22.03 -20.26 5.97
CA LEU A 300 22.87 -19.86 4.85
C LEU A 300 22.06 -19.74 3.56
N THR A 301 22.51 -18.90 2.63
CA THR A 301 21.81 -18.75 1.35
C THR A 301 21.92 -20.02 0.49
N PRO A 302 21.01 -20.25 -0.48
CA PRO A 302 21.14 -21.35 -1.45
C PRO A 302 22.46 -21.33 -2.24
N ALA A 303 23.10 -20.17 -2.41
CA ALA A 303 24.42 -20.05 -3.03
C ALA A 303 25.57 -20.57 -2.13
N GLN A 304 25.30 -20.74 -0.83
CA GLN A 304 26.21 -21.27 0.19
C GLN A 304 25.79 -22.68 0.66
N GLY A 305 24.82 -23.32 -0.03
CA GLY A 305 24.32 -24.67 0.31
C GLY A 305 23.21 -24.73 1.36
N GLY A 306 22.68 -23.59 1.83
CA GLY A 306 21.57 -23.53 2.79
C GLY A 306 20.19 -23.30 2.15
N LEU A 307 19.17 -23.04 2.98
CA LEU A 307 17.79 -22.77 2.56
C LEU A 307 17.41 -21.28 2.62
N GLY A 308 18.28 -20.43 3.18
CA GLY A 308 18.02 -19.01 3.39
C GLY A 308 16.87 -18.73 4.34
N ILE A 309 16.54 -19.66 5.25
CA ILE A 309 15.52 -19.51 6.30
C ILE A 309 16.21 -18.85 7.50
N PRO A 310 15.97 -17.56 7.79
CA PRO A 310 16.78 -16.83 8.76
C PRO A 310 16.47 -17.23 10.20
N ASP A 311 17.50 -17.22 11.05
CA ASP A 311 17.31 -17.16 12.49
C ASP A 311 16.82 -15.74 12.86
N LEU A 312 15.56 -15.63 13.27
CA LEU A 312 14.92 -14.36 13.59
C LEU A 312 15.52 -13.67 14.83
N ARG A 313 16.12 -14.43 15.76
CA ARG A 313 16.76 -13.89 16.98
C ARG A 313 18.03 -13.12 16.63
N ILE A 314 18.78 -13.62 15.64
CA ILE A 314 20.01 -13.00 15.14
C ILE A 314 19.70 -11.92 14.09
N ASP A 315 18.75 -12.18 13.18
CA ASP A 315 18.40 -11.23 12.12
C ASP A 315 17.74 -9.96 12.68
N ALA A 316 16.87 -10.04 13.70
CA ALA A 316 16.15 -8.87 14.23
C ALA A 316 17.06 -7.68 14.61
N PRO A 317 18.04 -7.80 15.51
CA PRO A 317 18.93 -6.69 15.87
C PRO A 317 19.81 -6.25 14.69
N GLN A 318 20.25 -7.17 13.82
CA GLN A 318 21.07 -6.83 12.65
C GLN A 318 20.28 -6.00 11.62
N GLN A 319 19.04 -6.37 11.34
CA GLN A 319 18.18 -5.67 10.40
C GLN A 319 17.80 -4.28 10.93
N TYR A 320 17.55 -4.13 12.23
CA TYR A 320 17.30 -2.82 12.87
C TYR A 320 18.55 -1.92 12.88
N ALA A 321 19.72 -2.47 13.17
CA ALA A 321 20.99 -1.74 13.09
C ALA A 321 21.28 -1.28 11.64
N ALA A 322 21.01 -2.14 10.65
CA ALA A 322 21.17 -1.82 9.24
C ALA A 322 20.21 -0.72 8.77
N SER A 323 18.93 -0.76 9.14
CA SER A 323 17.96 0.30 8.79
C SER A 323 18.35 1.65 9.41
N THR A 324 18.76 1.65 10.68
CA THR A 324 19.26 2.82 11.40
C THR A 324 20.52 3.40 10.75
N SER A 325 21.47 2.53 10.36
CA SER A 325 22.70 2.93 9.66
C SER A 325 22.40 3.64 8.35
N ILE A 326 21.55 3.04 7.49
CA ILE A 326 21.12 3.64 6.22
C ILE A 326 20.50 5.03 6.45
N MET A 327 19.54 5.14 7.38
CA MET A 327 18.88 6.43 7.69
C MET A 327 19.84 7.48 8.25
N SER A 328 20.86 7.07 9.03
CA SER A 328 21.89 7.99 9.51
C SER A 328 22.84 8.45 8.39
N SER A 329 23.14 7.58 7.43
CA SER A 329 24.04 7.89 6.30
C SER A 329 23.44 8.89 5.31
N SER A 330 22.12 8.84 5.09
CA SER A 330 21.38 9.78 4.23
C SER A 330 21.31 11.21 4.81
N HIS A 331 21.74 11.43 6.05
CA HIS A 331 21.71 12.72 6.75
C HIS A 331 23.05 13.49 6.72
N LYS A 332 24.01 13.14 5.85
CA LYS A 332 25.30 13.87 5.76
C LYS A 332 25.20 15.22 5.04
N GLY A 333 24.64 16.21 5.75
CA GLY A 333 24.80 17.64 5.46
C GLY A 333 23.81 18.55 6.20
N PRO A 334 24.25 19.57 6.96
CA PRO A 334 25.46 19.66 7.78
C PRO A 334 25.18 19.44 9.28
N SER A 335 26.24 19.23 10.05
CA SER A 335 26.23 18.95 11.50
C SER A 335 25.40 19.91 12.37
N ARG A 336 24.59 19.36 13.31
CA ARG A 336 24.77 19.61 14.76
C ARG A 336 23.94 18.72 15.70
N ARG A 337 24.69 17.97 16.52
CA ARG A 337 24.50 17.66 17.96
C ARG A 337 23.41 16.66 18.41
N LYS A 338 23.87 15.81 19.34
CA LYS A 338 23.18 14.78 20.12
C LYS A 338 21.81 15.26 20.64
N ALA A 339 20.78 14.42 20.44
CA ALA A 339 19.50 14.57 21.14
C ALA A 339 19.52 13.74 22.44
N THR A 340 19.94 14.36 23.53
CA THR A 340 19.51 13.92 24.88
C THR A 340 18.01 14.23 25.01
N TYR A 341 17.20 13.18 25.15
CA TYR A 341 15.84 13.32 25.72
C TYR A 341 15.97 13.91 27.14
N PRO A 342 15.08 14.83 27.60
CA PRO A 342 13.63 14.72 27.41
C PRO A 342 12.91 16.03 27.00
N GLN A 343 11.81 15.92 26.22
CA GLN A 343 10.76 16.95 26.17
C GLN A 343 9.43 16.45 25.56
N LYS A 344 8.35 17.19 25.85
CA LYS A 344 6.96 16.89 25.46
C LYS A 344 6.81 17.07 23.93
N ILE A 345 6.53 15.99 23.21
CA ILE A 345 6.31 15.98 21.75
C ILE A 345 4.98 15.31 21.49
N VAL A 346 4.10 15.99 20.76
CA VAL A 346 2.83 15.44 20.26
C VAL A 346 3.06 14.96 18.82
N LYS A 347 2.48 13.82 18.46
CA LYS A 347 2.57 13.25 17.10
C LYS A 347 1.17 13.13 16.51
N PHE A 348 0.95 13.68 15.33
CA PHE A 348 -0.27 13.51 14.56
C PHE A 348 -0.01 12.62 13.36
N THR A 349 -0.90 11.66 13.14
CA THR A 349 -0.84 10.70 12.03
C THR A 349 -2.15 10.76 11.27
N THR A 350 -2.07 11.16 10.02
CA THR A 350 -3.21 11.30 9.11
C THR A 350 -3.23 10.08 8.20
N SER A 351 -4.00 9.05 8.55
CA SER A 351 -4.11 7.86 7.69
C SER A 351 -5.16 8.07 6.58
N HIS A 352 -4.65 8.42 5.40
CA HIS A 352 -5.30 8.68 4.13
C HIS A 352 -5.96 10.06 3.95
N LEU A 353 -5.41 10.82 2.99
CA LEU A 353 -6.15 11.80 2.18
C LEU A 353 -7.04 11.06 1.16
N LYS A 354 -8.34 10.97 1.44
CA LYS A 354 -9.34 10.41 0.51
C LYS A 354 -9.65 11.43 -0.62
N ARG A 355 -10.09 10.99 -1.79
CA ARG A 355 -10.51 11.90 -2.89
C ARG A 355 -12.01 12.21 -2.81
N LEU A 356 -12.42 13.46 -3.01
CA LEU A 356 -13.83 13.88 -2.92
C LEU A 356 -14.77 12.96 -3.73
N PRO A 357 -15.81 12.34 -3.12
CA PRO A 357 -16.82 11.63 -3.88
C PRO A 357 -17.72 12.65 -4.58
N SER A 358 -17.85 12.54 -5.90
CA SER A 358 -18.67 13.44 -6.69
C SER A 358 -20.16 13.28 -6.37
N LYS A 359 -20.71 14.19 -5.57
CA LYS A 359 -22.15 14.44 -5.54
C LYS A 359 -22.46 15.77 -6.23
N GLN A 360 -23.41 15.67 -7.15
CA GLN A 360 -24.11 16.70 -7.91
C GLN A 360 -23.51 17.15 -9.27
N GLU A 361 -24.33 16.84 -10.29
CA GLU A 361 -24.50 17.47 -11.60
C GLU A 361 -23.31 17.60 -12.57
N TRP A 362 -23.12 16.52 -13.36
CA TRP A 362 -22.55 16.63 -14.70
C TRP A 362 -23.44 15.92 -15.71
N LYS A 363 -24.25 16.71 -16.45
CA LYS A 363 -24.83 16.26 -17.72
C LYS A 363 -23.67 16.16 -18.74
N LEU A 364 -23.58 15.02 -19.42
CA LEU A 364 -22.82 14.83 -20.67
C LEU A 364 -21.37 15.33 -20.68
N LEU A 365 -20.41 14.47 -20.30
CA LEU A 365 -19.10 14.37 -20.96
C LEU A 365 -18.40 13.04 -20.59
N THR A 366 -18.53 12.05 -21.48
CA THR A 366 -18.04 10.69 -21.27
C THR A 366 -16.57 10.55 -21.64
N LEU A 367 -15.64 10.91 -20.73
CA LEU A 367 -14.25 10.44 -20.81
C LEU A 367 -13.75 9.90 -19.46
N LEU A 368 -13.81 8.58 -19.34
CA LEU A 368 -13.68 7.86 -18.08
C LEU A 368 -12.23 7.43 -17.82
N CYS A 369 -11.42 8.35 -17.27
CA CYS A 369 -10.06 8.04 -16.84
C CYS A 369 -10.04 7.40 -15.43
N LEU A 370 -10.43 6.12 -15.36
CA LEU A 370 -10.35 5.31 -14.14
C LEU A 370 -8.90 4.87 -13.85
N MET A 371 -8.09 5.75 -13.26
CA MET A 371 -6.97 5.37 -12.39
C MET A 371 -6.65 6.47 -11.35
N SER A 372 -7.39 6.50 -10.24
CA SER A 372 -6.81 6.61 -8.90
C SER A 372 -7.91 6.55 -7.84
N SER A 373 -7.87 5.52 -7.02
CA SER A 373 -8.66 5.42 -5.79
C SER A 373 -7.71 5.03 -4.66
N CYS A 374 -7.02 6.01 -4.06
CA CYS A 374 -6.68 5.95 -2.63
C CYS A 374 -7.95 6.17 -1.77
N VAL A 375 -8.92 5.30 -2.04
CA VAL A 375 -9.83 4.70 -1.08
C VAL A 375 -9.94 3.26 -1.58
N TRP A 376 -9.49 2.30 -0.78
CA TRP A 376 -9.91 0.90 -0.94
C TRP A 376 -11.40 0.82 -0.66
#